data_AF-A0A258U9B3-F1
#
_entry.id   AF-A0A258U9B3-F1
#
_cell.length_a   1.000
_cell.length_b   1.000
_cell.length_c   1.000
_cell.angle_alpha   90.00
_cell.angle_beta   90.00
_cell.angle_gamma   90.00
#
_symmetry.space_group_name_H-M   'P 1'
#
loop_
_entity.id
_entity.type
_entity.pdbx_description
1 polymer ?
#
loop_
_entity_poly.entity_id
_entity_poly.type
_entity_poly.pdbx_seq_one_letter_code
_entity_poly.pdbx_strand_id
1 'polypeptide(L)'
;MLNHRLSIPDVGNFVIEPNTAKLDNANGFLFAPAPAIRFKQEQTPPSDKFLFDFISEELGVDQMTAIKQFHDYVYKIKTSLTTPQGAVIPGIGAMRKEENGYILFTPEKNLLELLPQVKVGETIEFAKKEAVKINHDEERNLTEQEEEDIRELLGQDSQIKTSDNWWVYAVILLMIGIGALLFYYV
;
A
#
# COMPACT_ATOMS: atom_id res chain seq x y z
N MET A 1 -7.62 0.07 13.15
CA MET A 1 -6.44 -0.13 12.28
C MET A 1 -5.50 1.05 12.47
N LEU A 2 -4.33 0.82 13.05
CA LEU A 2 -3.31 1.84 13.29
C LEU A 2 -2.52 2.06 11.99
N ASN A 3 -2.34 3.31 11.55
CA ASN A 3 -1.85 3.66 10.21
C ASN A 3 -0.34 3.43 9.95
N HIS A 4 0.29 2.45 10.61
CA HIS A 4 1.75 2.19 10.52
C HIS A 4 2.61 3.46 10.69
N ARG A 5 2.06 4.47 11.38
CA ARG A 5 2.61 5.80 11.51
C ARG A 5 2.43 6.27 12.94
N LEU A 6 3.46 6.90 13.49
CA LEU A 6 3.39 7.60 14.76
C LEU A 6 3.87 9.04 14.58
N SER A 7 3.03 9.97 14.99
CA SER A 7 3.24 11.40 14.84
C SER A 7 3.73 12.00 16.16
N ILE A 8 4.97 12.52 16.12
CA ILE A 8 5.72 13.41 17.01
C ILE A 8 5.40 14.92 16.96
N PRO A 9 4.42 15.53 17.66
CA PRO A 9 4.22 16.97 17.53
C PRO A 9 5.51 17.77 17.75
N ASP A 10 5.85 18.68 16.83
CA ASP A 10 7.10 19.48 16.79
C ASP A 10 8.42 18.68 16.67
N VAL A 11 8.35 17.37 16.48
CA VAL A 11 9.51 16.49 16.34
C VAL A 11 9.55 15.88 14.94
N GLY A 12 8.47 15.24 14.49
CA GLY A 12 8.42 14.58 13.20
C GLY A 12 7.49 13.36 13.16
N ASN A 13 7.71 12.49 12.17
CA ASN A 13 6.87 11.33 11.92
C ASN A 13 7.73 10.06 11.85
N PHE A 14 7.27 9.02 12.52
CA PHE A 14 7.74 7.66 12.32
C PHE A 14 6.78 6.95 11.37
N VAL A 15 7.33 6.25 10.39
CA VAL A 15 6.57 5.43 9.45
C VAL A 15 7.24 4.07 9.36
N ILE A 16 6.45 3.01 9.42
CA ILE A 16 6.92 1.66 9.15
C ILE A 16 6.82 1.45 7.64
N GLU A 17 7.97 1.33 6.98
CA GLU A 17 8.06 1.03 5.56
C GLU A 17 8.27 -0.48 5.38
N PRO A 18 7.38 -1.18 4.66
CA PRO A 18 7.61 -2.58 4.34
C PRO A 18 8.77 -2.69 3.35
N ASN A 19 9.81 -3.45 3.68
CA ASN A 19 10.80 -3.86 2.69
C ASN A 19 10.47 -5.27 2.22
N THR A 20 10.36 -5.43 0.90
CA THR A 20 10.17 -6.74 0.28
C THR A 20 11.45 -7.57 0.34
N ALA A 21 11.31 -8.88 0.13
CA ALA A 21 12.45 -9.77 -0.02
C ALA A 21 13.35 -9.29 -1.17
N LYS A 22 14.66 -9.32 -0.95
CA LYS A 22 15.65 -8.90 -1.96
C LYS A 22 16.47 -10.10 -2.37
N LEU A 23 16.66 -10.27 -3.66
CA LEU A 23 17.58 -11.26 -4.20
C LEU A 23 18.85 -10.55 -4.65
N ASP A 24 19.98 -10.93 -4.07
CA ASP A 24 21.30 -10.55 -4.57
C ASP A 24 21.70 -11.53 -5.67
N ASN A 25 21.53 -11.09 -6.92
CA ASN A 25 21.86 -11.87 -8.11
C ASN A 25 23.36 -12.14 -8.26
N ALA A 26 24.24 -11.34 -7.64
CA ALA A 26 25.69 -11.52 -7.76
C ALA A 26 26.18 -12.71 -6.92
N ASN A 27 25.59 -12.89 -5.73
CA ASN A 27 26.00 -13.93 -4.78
C ASN A 27 24.95 -15.05 -4.61
N GLY A 28 23.77 -14.91 -5.19
CA GLY A 28 22.66 -15.86 -5.10
C GLY A 28 22.01 -15.89 -3.71
N PHE A 29 22.04 -14.78 -2.96
CA PHE A 29 21.45 -14.72 -1.62
C PHE A 29 20.08 -14.07 -1.63
N LEU A 30 19.10 -14.73 -1.02
CA LEU A 30 17.78 -14.20 -0.75
C LEU A 30 17.76 -13.63 0.67
N PHE A 31 17.45 -12.34 0.77
CA PHE A 31 17.23 -11.62 2.01
C PHE A 31 15.74 -11.61 2.33
N ALA A 32 15.39 -11.94 3.57
CA ALA A 32 14.02 -11.93 4.05
C ALA A 32 13.43 -10.51 4.03
N PRO A 33 12.09 -10.37 3.84
CA PRO A 33 11.43 -9.08 3.99
C PRO A 33 11.51 -8.63 5.45
N ALA A 34 12.06 -7.45 5.70
CA ALA A 34 12.18 -6.87 7.03
C ALA A 34 11.66 -5.42 7.01
N PRO A 35 10.53 -5.11 7.67
CA PRO A 35 10.02 -3.74 7.74
C PRO A 35 11.01 -2.84 8.49
N ALA A 36 11.22 -1.63 7.99
CA ALA A 36 12.11 -0.65 8.60
C ALA A 36 11.32 0.54 9.14
N ILE A 37 11.70 1.02 10.31
CA ILE A 37 11.18 2.26 10.87
C ILE A 37 11.97 3.42 10.25
N ARG A 38 11.27 4.37 9.64
CA ARG A 38 11.84 5.62 9.12
C ARG A 38 11.34 6.80 9.91
N PHE A 39 12.22 7.77 10.10
CA PHE A 39 11.90 9.05 10.72
C PHE A 39 11.97 10.18 9.69
N LYS A 40 10.95 11.03 9.66
CA LYS A 40 10.89 12.24 8.84
C LYS A 40 10.60 13.44 9.71
N GLN A 41 11.50 14.42 9.72
CA GLN A 41 11.35 15.67 10.47
C GLN A 41 10.44 16.63 9.71
N GLU A 42 9.12 16.40 9.78
CA GLU A 42 8.08 17.21 9.13
C GLU A 42 7.12 17.80 10.17
N GLN A 43 6.56 18.98 9.87
CA GLN A 43 5.52 19.58 10.70
C GLN A 43 4.32 18.64 10.78
N THR A 44 4.01 18.24 12.00
CA THR A 44 3.06 17.17 12.26
C THR A 44 1.68 17.77 12.46
N PRO A 45 0.63 17.30 11.77
CA PRO A 45 -0.72 17.77 12.03
C PRO A 45 -1.13 17.44 13.48
N PRO A 46 -1.86 18.33 14.16
CA PRO A 46 -2.26 18.10 15.55
C PRO A 46 -3.34 17.02 15.63
N SER A 47 -3.20 16.16 16.66
CA SER A 47 -4.20 15.21 17.16
C SER A 47 -4.56 14.05 16.21
N ASP A 48 -4.16 12.84 16.58
CA ASP A 48 -4.66 11.59 15.99
C ASP A 48 -5.67 10.96 16.96
N LYS A 49 -6.97 11.11 16.67
CA LYS A 49 -8.05 10.54 17.51
C LYS A 49 -7.90 9.03 17.66
N PHE A 50 -7.53 8.32 16.59
CA PHE A 50 -7.41 6.86 16.61
C PHE A 50 -6.26 6.40 17.50
N LEU A 51 -5.19 7.20 17.59
CA LEU A 51 -4.10 6.95 18.52
C LEU A 51 -4.58 7.06 19.98
N PHE A 52 -5.36 8.08 20.32
CA PHE A 52 -5.84 8.25 21.69
C PHE A 52 -6.88 7.20 22.08
N ASP A 53 -7.75 6.80 21.15
CA ASP A 53 -8.67 5.69 21.34
C ASP A 53 -7.88 4.40 21.66
N PHE A 54 -6.87 4.08 20.84
CA PHE A 54 -5.97 2.93 21.05
C PHE A 54 -5.22 2.98 22.39
N ILE A 55 -4.61 4.12 22.74
CA ILE A 55 -3.88 4.26 24.01
C ILE A 55 -4.83 4.10 25.20
N SER A 56 -6.05 4.63 25.12
CA SER A 56 -7.05 4.49 26.17
C SER A 56 -7.47 3.03 26.39
N GLU A 57 -7.66 2.29 25.30
CA GLU A 57 -8.02 0.86 25.32
C GLU A 57 -6.87 0.01 25.88
N GLU A 58 -5.63 0.22 25.41
CA GLU A 58 -4.47 -0.57 25.85
C GLU A 58 -4.06 -0.30 27.31
N LEU A 59 -4.21 0.93 27.78
CA LEU A 59 -3.89 1.29 29.17
C LEU A 59 -5.08 1.10 30.12
N GLY A 60 -6.29 0.86 29.59
CA GLY A 60 -7.52 0.79 30.38
C GLY A 60 -7.85 2.08 31.12
N VAL A 61 -7.51 3.23 30.53
CA VAL A 61 -7.74 4.57 31.11
C VAL A 61 -8.73 5.37 30.29
N ASP A 62 -9.30 6.43 30.86
CA ASP A 62 -10.15 7.34 30.10
C ASP A 62 -9.35 8.12 29.04
N GLN A 63 -10.04 8.58 27.99
CA GLN A 63 -9.41 9.26 26.87
C GLN A 63 -8.69 10.56 27.28
N MET A 64 -9.20 11.31 28.27
CA MET A 64 -8.55 12.53 28.75
C MET A 64 -7.22 12.20 29.44
N THR A 65 -7.20 11.15 30.25
CA THR A 65 -5.98 10.63 30.87
C THR A 65 -4.99 10.10 29.83
N ALA A 66 -5.45 9.37 28.81
CA ALA A 66 -4.61 8.90 27.71
C ALA A 66 -3.95 10.06 26.96
N ILE A 67 -4.72 11.11 26.63
CA ILE A 67 -4.22 12.33 25.99
C ILE A 67 -3.15 12.98 26.87
N LYS A 68 -3.41 13.13 28.18
CA LYS A 68 -2.44 13.73 29.10
C LYS A 68 -1.14 12.92 29.17
N GLN A 69 -1.22 11.61 29.37
CA GLN A 69 -0.05 10.74 29.45
C GLN A 69 0.77 10.76 28.16
N PHE A 70 0.11 10.77 27.00
CA PHE A 70 0.78 10.91 25.72
C PHE A 70 1.54 12.24 25.61
N HIS A 71 0.91 13.36 25.96
CA HIS A 71 1.57 14.67 25.93
C HIS A 71 2.73 14.75 26.92
N ASP A 72 2.58 14.20 28.12
CA ASP A 72 3.66 14.11 29.12
C ASP A 72 4.84 13.29 28.58
N TYR A 73 4.57 12.20 27.87
CA TYR A 73 5.60 11.38 27.23
C TYR A 73 6.31 12.11 26.07
N VAL A 74 5.54 12.77 25.20
CA VAL A 74 6.09 13.60 24.12
C VAL A 74 6.95 14.74 24.66
N TYR A 75 6.52 15.38 25.74
CA TYR A 75 7.28 16.42 26.40
C TYR A 75 8.62 15.89 26.92
N LYS A 76 8.63 14.72 27.57
CA LYS A 76 9.89 14.07 28.00
C LYS A 76 10.83 13.85 26.83
N ILE A 77 10.34 13.31 25.71
CA ILE A 77 11.15 13.14 24.49
C ILE A 77 11.74 14.47 24.02
N LYS A 78 10.93 15.53 23.92
CA LYS A 78 11.40 16.86 23.52
C LYS A 78 12.50 17.38 24.42
N THR A 79 12.33 17.24 25.74
CA THR A 79 13.36 17.67 26.70
C THR A 79 14.64 16.85 26.54
N SER A 80 14.55 15.54 26.38
CA SER A 80 15.71 14.66 26.16
C SER A 80 16.44 14.97 24.85
N LEU A 81 15.74 15.38 23.80
CA LEU A 81 16.37 15.83 22.54
C LEU A 81 17.19 17.11 22.66
N THR A 82 16.98 17.93 23.70
CA THR A 82 17.85 19.08 23.99
C THR A 82 19.15 18.69 24.68
N THR A 83 19.25 17.46 25.19
CA THR A 83 20.45 16.94 25.83
C THR A 83 21.37 16.24 24.82
N PRO A 84 22.70 16.23 25.04
CA PRO A 84 23.65 15.53 24.16
C PRO A 84 23.37 14.02 24.02
N GLN A 85 22.78 13.42 25.05
CA GLN A 85 22.44 12.00 25.11
C GLN A 85 21.27 11.64 24.18
N GLY A 86 20.44 12.61 23.82
CA GLY A 86 19.25 12.41 23.02
C GLY A 86 18.12 11.70 23.76
N ALA A 87 17.18 11.15 23.02
CA ALA A 87 16.01 10.44 23.53
C ALA A 87 16.00 9.00 23.01
N VAL A 88 15.62 8.05 23.87
CA VAL A 88 15.43 6.64 23.48
C VAL A 88 13.95 6.30 23.60
N ILE A 89 13.38 5.77 22.52
CA ILE A 89 12.03 5.24 22.48
C ILE A 89 12.13 3.71 22.42
N PRO A 90 11.78 3.00 23.50
CA PRO A 90 11.84 1.54 23.54
C PRO A 90 11.01 0.90 22.41
N GLY A 91 11.59 -0.07 21.72
CA GLY A 91 10.97 -0.76 20.59
C GLY A 91 10.97 0.00 19.27
N ILE A 92 11.44 1.26 19.25
CA ILE A 92 11.49 2.09 18.04
C ILE A 92 12.94 2.47 17.71
N GLY A 93 13.67 3.04 18.66
CA GLY A 93 15.06 3.46 18.44
C GLY A 93 15.50 4.68 19.25
N ALA A 94 16.68 5.19 18.92
CA ALA A 94 17.29 6.35 19.54
C ALA A 94 17.27 7.56 18.62
N MET A 95 17.10 8.74 19.19
CA MET A 95 17.12 10.02 18.50
C MET A 95 18.11 10.96 19.16
N ARG A 96 18.86 11.71 18.35
CA ARG A 96 19.82 12.70 18.84
C ARG A 96 19.79 13.93 17.97
N LYS A 97 19.80 15.11 18.59
CA LYS A 97 19.88 16.38 17.86
C LYS A 97 21.35 16.66 17.53
N GLU A 98 21.60 16.93 16.26
CA GLU A 98 22.91 17.33 15.74
C GLU A 98 23.10 18.86 15.85
N GLU A 99 24.36 19.32 15.79
CA GLU A 99 24.70 20.75 15.87
C GLU A 99 24.04 21.60 14.76
N ASN A 100 23.78 20.99 13.61
CA ASN A 100 23.10 21.60 12.48
C ASN A 100 21.56 21.70 12.66
N GLY A 101 21.02 21.24 13.79
CA GLY A 101 19.60 21.30 14.12
C GLY A 101 18.75 20.14 13.62
N TYR A 102 19.31 19.20 12.85
CA TYR A 102 18.62 18.00 12.41
C TYR A 102 18.57 16.93 13.50
N ILE A 103 17.53 16.11 13.48
CA ILE A 103 17.40 14.96 14.37
C ILE A 103 17.91 13.71 13.64
N LEU A 104 19.00 13.13 14.14
CA LEU A 104 19.49 11.84 13.72
C LEU A 104 18.68 10.75 14.43
N PHE A 105 18.10 9.83 13.65
CA PHE A 105 17.37 8.68 14.16
C PHE A 105 18.11 7.38 13.83
N THR A 106 18.29 6.54 14.85
CA THR A 106 18.86 5.20 14.73
C THR A 106 17.79 4.19 15.18
N PRO A 107 17.24 3.37 14.27
CA PRO A 107 16.24 2.38 14.63
C PRO A 107 16.82 1.33 15.57
N GLU A 108 15.98 0.81 16.47
CA GLU A 108 16.33 -0.37 17.25
C GLU A 108 16.42 -1.60 16.33
N LYS A 109 17.36 -2.51 16.60
CA LYS A 109 17.56 -3.69 15.76
C LYS A 109 16.30 -4.56 15.75
N ASN A 110 15.73 -4.77 14.57
CA ASN A 110 14.61 -5.67 14.41
C ASN A 110 15.13 -7.12 14.34
N LEU A 111 14.47 -8.04 15.06
CA LEU A 111 14.84 -9.46 15.03
C LEU A 111 14.74 -10.07 13.62
N LEU A 112 13.89 -9.53 12.76
CA LEU A 112 13.76 -9.95 11.36
C LEU A 112 15.00 -9.60 10.53
N GLU A 113 15.75 -8.56 10.90
CA GLU A 113 17.04 -8.25 10.26
C GLU A 113 18.14 -9.25 10.64
N LEU A 114 17.95 -10.01 11.71
CA LEU A 114 18.86 -11.08 12.13
C LEU A 114 18.56 -12.41 11.46
N LEU A 115 17.52 -12.49 10.63
CA LEU A 115 17.22 -13.71 9.89
C LEU A 115 18.36 -14.03 8.92
N PRO A 116 18.84 -15.28 8.89
CA PRO A 116 19.93 -15.66 8.01
C PRO A 116 19.50 -15.54 6.54
N GLN A 117 20.42 -15.05 5.71
CA GLN A 117 20.25 -15.06 4.27
C GLN A 117 20.23 -16.50 3.74
N VAL A 118 19.33 -16.78 2.79
CA VAL A 118 19.19 -18.11 2.20
C VAL A 118 19.90 -18.12 0.85
N LYS A 119 20.83 -19.06 0.64
CA LYS A 119 21.43 -19.26 -0.69
C LYS A 119 20.41 -19.92 -1.60
N VAL A 120 20.06 -19.25 -2.69
CA VAL A 120 19.20 -19.80 -3.73
C VAL A 120 20.06 -20.71 -4.61
N GLY A 121 19.69 -21.99 -4.71
CA GLY A 121 20.33 -22.93 -5.62
C GLY A 121 20.04 -22.58 -7.09
N GLU A 122 20.91 -22.99 -8.01
CA GLU A 122 20.84 -22.73 -9.46
C GLU A 122 19.53 -23.20 -10.12
N THR A 123 18.66 -23.93 -9.41
CA THR A 123 17.40 -24.50 -9.88
C THR A 123 16.19 -23.58 -9.79
N ILE A 124 16.32 -22.33 -9.33
CA ILE A 124 15.27 -21.33 -9.59
C ILE A 124 15.54 -20.75 -10.97
N GLU A 125 15.18 -21.53 -11.99
CA GLU A 125 14.96 -21.01 -13.33
C GLU A 125 13.90 -19.92 -13.18
N PHE A 126 14.33 -18.66 -13.24
CA PHE A 126 13.43 -17.54 -13.12
C PHE A 126 12.38 -17.75 -14.20
N ALA A 127 11.15 -18.04 -13.78
CA ALA A 127 10.00 -17.66 -14.55
C ALA A 127 10.08 -16.12 -14.64
N LYS A 128 10.88 -15.64 -15.59
CA LYS A 128 10.60 -14.46 -16.39
C LYS A 128 9.31 -14.80 -17.12
N LYS A 129 8.24 -14.95 -16.34
CA LYS A 129 6.88 -14.85 -16.81
C LYS A 129 6.89 -13.41 -17.25
N GLU A 130 7.05 -13.26 -18.56
CA GLU A 130 6.57 -12.10 -19.28
C GLU A 130 5.36 -11.61 -18.50
N ALA A 131 5.41 -10.34 -18.07
CA ALA A 131 4.19 -9.68 -17.68
C ALA A 131 3.28 -9.87 -18.89
N VAL A 132 2.42 -10.88 -18.84
CA VAL A 132 1.40 -11.15 -19.82
C VAL A 132 0.59 -9.89 -19.76
N LYS A 133 0.87 -8.98 -20.69
CA LYS A 133 -0.03 -7.90 -21.03
C LYS A 133 -1.26 -8.65 -21.46
N ILE A 134 -2.23 -8.73 -20.55
CA ILE A 134 -3.58 -9.16 -20.87
C ILE A 134 -4.12 -8.03 -21.74
N ASN A 135 -3.72 -8.02 -23.01
CA ASN A 135 -4.34 -7.21 -24.03
C ASN A 135 -5.73 -7.81 -24.20
N HIS A 136 -6.74 -7.02 -23.90
CA HIS A 136 -8.13 -7.47 -23.80
C HIS A 136 -8.79 -7.65 -25.18
N ASP A 137 -8.02 -7.75 -26.27
CA ASP A 137 -8.51 -7.54 -27.64
C ASP A 137 -7.93 -8.51 -28.69
N GLU A 138 -7.59 -9.74 -28.30
CA GLU A 138 -7.34 -10.79 -29.29
C GLU A 138 -8.33 -11.93 -29.11
N GLU A 139 -9.26 -12.04 -30.06
CA GLU A 139 -10.14 -13.18 -30.28
C GLU A 139 -9.30 -14.42 -30.57
N ARG A 140 -8.81 -15.04 -29.51
CA ARG A 140 -8.30 -16.41 -29.53
C ARG A 140 -9.44 -17.34 -29.90
N ASN A 141 -9.40 -17.90 -31.11
CA ASN A 141 -10.24 -19.03 -31.48
C ASN A 141 -9.89 -20.19 -30.55
N LEU A 142 -10.85 -20.59 -29.72
CA LEU A 142 -10.73 -21.71 -28.80
C LEU A 142 -10.57 -23.00 -29.61
N THR A 143 -9.77 -23.93 -29.11
CA THR A 143 -9.72 -25.27 -29.70
C THR A 143 -11.01 -26.02 -29.37
N GLU A 144 -11.50 -26.88 -30.27
CA GLU A 144 -12.76 -27.63 -30.09
C GLU A 144 -12.81 -28.37 -28.75
N GLN A 145 -11.65 -28.84 -28.27
CA GLN A 145 -11.50 -29.51 -26.98
C GLN A 145 -11.71 -28.57 -25.77
N GLU A 146 -11.28 -27.31 -25.86
CA GLU A 146 -11.53 -26.31 -24.81
C GLU A 146 -13.00 -25.88 -24.79
N GLU A 147 -13.68 -25.87 -25.94
CA GLU A 147 -15.11 -25.54 -26.02
C GLU A 147 -16.00 -26.63 -25.41
N GLU A 148 -15.64 -27.91 -25.57
CA GLU A 148 -16.33 -29.04 -24.94
C GLU A 148 -16.18 -29.00 -23.41
N ASP A 149 -14.96 -28.78 -22.90
CA ASP A 149 -14.70 -28.67 -21.46
C ASP A 149 -15.47 -27.50 -20.83
N ILE A 150 -15.57 -26.36 -21.53
CA ILE A 150 -16.32 -25.19 -21.08
C ILE A 150 -17.83 -25.46 -21.09
N ARG A 151 -18.35 -26.18 -22.09
CA ARG A 151 -19.77 -26.56 -22.17
C ARG A 151 -20.17 -27.54 -21.08
N GLU A 152 -19.28 -28.46 -20.72
CA GLU A 152 -19.49 -29.39 -19.62
C GLU A 152 -19.46 -28.66 -18.26
N LEU A 153 -18.53 -27.73 -18.07
CA LEU A 153 -18.43 -26.93 -16.83
C LEU A 153 -19.62 -25.97 -16.62
N LEU A 154 -20.16 -25.38 -17.70
CA LEU A 154 -21.12 -24.29 -17.62
C LEU A 154 -22.58 -24.72 -17.74
N GLY A 155 -22.87 -26.03 -17.74
CA GLY A 155 -24.19 -26.59 -17.50
C GLY A 155 -25.34 -25.79 -18.12
N GLN A 156 -25.59 -25.99 -19.42
CA GLN A 156 -26.82 -25.66 -20.14
C GLN A 156 -27.67 -24.52 -19.54
N ASP A 157 -27.18 -23.27 -19.58
CA ASP A 157 -27.99 -22.04 -19.57
C ASP A 157 -27.09 -20.81 -19.69
N SER A 158 -26.61 -20.52 -20.91
CA SER A 158 -26.20 -19.16 -21.26
C SER A 158 -26.48 -18.90 -22.73
N GLN A 159 -27.74 -18.52 -22.96
CA GLN A 159 -28.16 -17.85 -24.18
C GLN A 159 -27.28 -16.60 -24.39
N ILE A 160 -26.36 -16.72 -25.34
CA ILE A 160 -25.98 -15.74 -26.37
C ILE A 160 -25.88 -14.28 -25.89
N LYS A 161 -24.61 -13.83 -25.78
CA LYS A 161 -24.13 -12.45 -26.00
C LYS A 161 -25.22 -11.53 -26.58
N THR A 162 -25.79 -10.65 -25.76
CA THR A 162 -26.52 -9.49 -26.27
C THR A 162 -25.49 -8.55 -26.89
N SER A 163 -25.24 -8.72 -28.19
CA SER A 163 -24.57 -7.70 -29.00
C SER A 163 -25.43 -6.45 -28.92
N ASP A 164 -24.93 -5.47 -28.17
CA ASP A 164 -25.63 -4.22 -27.93
C ASP A 164 -25.65 -3.43 -29.25
N ASN A 165 -26.79 -3.52 -29.95
CA ASN A 165 -27.02 -2.96 -31.28
C ASN A 165 -27.21 -1.43 -31.22
N TRP A 166 -26.29 -0.72 -30.57
CA TRP A 166 -26.34 0.74 -30.37
C TRP A 166 -26.46 1.51 -31.70
N TRP A 167 -25.88 0.95 -32.76
CA TRP A 167 -25.90 1.50 -34.11
C TRP A 167 -27.32 1.58 -34.71
N VAL A 168 -28.25 0.72 -34.27
CA VAL A 168 -29.65 0.76 -34.71
C VAL A 168 -30.32 2.06 -34.26
N TYR A 169 -30.05 2.52 -33.03
CA TYR A 169 -30.56 3.80 -32.55
C TYR A 169 -29.98 4.97 -33.36
N ALA A 170 -28.71 4.90 -33.78
CA ALA A 170 -28.10 5.91 -34.63
C ALA A 170 -28.77 5.99 -36.00
N VAL A 171 -29.11 4.86 -36.62
CA VAL A 171 -29.82 4.81 -37.92
C VAL A 171 -31.24 5.37 -37.80
N ILE A 172 -31.95 5.06 -36.71
CA ILE A 172 -33.30 5.60 -36.47
C ILE A 172 -33.27 7.12 -36.33
N LEU A 173 -32.32 7.65 -35.55
CA LEU A 173 -32.14 9.10 -35.37
C LEU A 173 -31.83 9.81 -36.69
N LEU A 174 -31.00 9.21 -37.54
CA LEU A 174 -30.65 9.75 -38.85
C LEU A 174 -31.86 9.81 -39.79
N MET A 175 -32.70 8.76 -39.82
CA MET A 175 -33.93 8.74 -40.62
C MET A 175 -34.94 9.82 -40.17
N ILE A 176 -35.10 10.01 -38.85
CA ILE A 176 -35.97 11.06 -38.31
C ILE A 176 -35.43 12.46 -38.68
N GLY A 177 -34.11 12.66 -38.56
CA GLY A 177 -33.46 13.92 -38.92
C GLY A 177 -33.66 14.28 -40.39
N ILE A 178 -33.48 13.32 -41.31
CA ILE A 178 -33.70 13.53 -42.74
C ILE A 178 -35.17 13.81 -43.04
N GLY A 179 -36.10 13.07 -42.41
CA GLY A 179 -37.54 13.31 -42.56
C GLY A 179 -37.95 14.72 -42.13
N ALA A 180 -37.42 15.21 -41.01
CA ALA A 180 -37.69 16.58 -40.53
C ALA A 180 -37.14 17.65 -41.50
N LEU A 181 -35.95 17.42 -42.06
CA LEU A 181 -35.33 18.32 -43.03
C LEU A 181 -36.12 18.41 -44.34
N LEU A 182 -36.63 17.27 -44.82
CA LEU A 182 -37.50 17.21 -45.99
C LEU A 182 -38.85 17.90 -45.74
N PHE A 183 -39.43 17.74 -44.54
CA PHE A 183 -40.68 18.42 -44.18
C PHE A 183 -40.51 19.95 -44.02
N TYR A 184 -39.33 20.40 -43.58
CA TYR A 184 -39.05 21.84 -43.46
C TYR A 184 -38.83 22.54 -44.81
N TYR A 185 -38.38 21.81 -45.83
CA TYR A 185 -38.05 22.36 -47.15
C TYR A 185 -39.15 22.16 -48.21
N VAL A 186 -40.25 21.49 -47.83
CA VAL A 186 -41.49 21.31 -48.63
C VAL A 186 -42.55 22.31 -48.20
#